data_AF-A0A926VC89-F1
#
_entry.id   AF-A0A926VC89-F1
#
_cell.length_a   1.000
_cell.length_b   1.000
_cell.length_c   1.000
_cell.angle_alpha   90.00
_cell.angle_beta   90.00
_cell.angle_gamma   90.00
#
_symmetry.space_group_name_H-M   'P 1'
#
loop_
_entity.id
_entity.type
_entity.pdbx_description
1 polymer ?
#
loop_
_entity_poly.entity_id
_entity_poly.type
_entity_poly.pdbx_seq_one_letter_code
_entity_poly.pdbx_strand_id
1 'polypeptide(L)'
;MQFPIVKVLDYESQWEVLSQSDNPFAIMIMAHLKTKATIGNLENRKLWKWTLVRGLFEKGYNRNDIVQLFRVIDRMMALTRELQQQFKQEVDRYQEERKMRFLSRIEEDAIEEGIQQERQYTLQFARENVIEILQMRFQEIPPEFSEALNKINDLSVLKQLHRQAITVSSIAEFQQLI
;
A
#
# COMPACT_ATOMS: atom_id res chain seq x y z
N MET A 1 9.02 -20.43 -27.18
CA MET A 1 9.16 -19.02 -26.78
C MET A 1 10.08 -18.98 -25.57
N GLN A 2 11.15 -18.17 -25.60
CA GLN A 2 11.93 -17.87 -24.40
C GLN A 2 11.46 -16.52 -23.86
N PHE A 3 11.02 -16.48 -22.61
CA PHE A 3 10.68 -15.24 -21.93
C PHE A 3 11.93 -14.73 -21.20
N PRO A 4 12.46 -13.55 -21.55
CA PRO A 4 13.58 -12.98 -20.80
C PRO A 4 13.12 -12.69 -19.37
N ILE A 5 13.78 -13.32 -18.39
CA ILE A 5 13.56 -13.06 -16.96
C ILE A 5 14.53 -11.93 -16.58
N VAL A 6 13.99 -10.79 -16.16
CA VAL A 6 14.80 -9.65 -15.69
C VAL A 6 14.48 -9.39 -14.21
N LYS A 7 15.53 -9.25 -13.38
CA LYS A 7 15.35 -8.87 -11.98
C LYS A 7 15.26 -7.35 -11.90
N VAL A 8 14.20 -6.86 -11.26
CA VAL A 8 13.98 -5.41 -11.08
C VAL A 8 15.15 -4.74 -10.32
N LEU A 9 15.84 -5.48 -9.43
CA LEU A 9 16.99 -4.99 -8.67
C LEU A 9 18.21 -4.65 -9.56
N ASP A 10 18.35 -5.28 -10.73
CA ASP A 10 19.48 -5.04 -11.62
C ASP A 10 19.44 -3.63 -12.26
N TYR A 11 18.31 -2.92 -12.12
CA TYR A 11 18.13 -1.55 -12.57
C TYR A 11 18.48 -0.48 -11.52
N GLU A 12 18.90 -0.87 -10.31
CA GLU A 12 19.27 0.11 -9.27
C GLU A 12 20.45 1.00 -9.70
N SER A 13 21.40 0.43 -10.44
CA SER A 13 22.53 1.15 -11.06
C SER A 13 22.14 1.98 -12.29
N GLN A 14 20.90 1.87 -12.76
CA GLN A 14 20.38 2.56 -13.95
C GLN A 14 19.36 3.64 -13.58
N TRP A 15 19.40 4.12 -12.33
CA TRP A 15 18.44 5.11 -11.82
C TRP A 15 18.34 6.34 -12.72
N GLU A 16 19.46 6.90 -13.15
CA GLU A 16 19.52 8.06 -14.05
C GLU A 16 18.80 7.78 -15.36
N VAL A 17 19.00 6.60 -15.95
CA VAL A 17 18.34 6.18 -17.20
C VAL A 17 16.83 6.05 -17.00
N LEU A 18 16.39 5.43 -15.90
CA LEU A 18 14.98 5.28 -15.57
C LEU A 18 14.31 6.64 -15.35
N SER A 19 14.96 7.54 -14.63
CA SER A 19 14.43 8.87 -14.31
C SER A 19 14.24 9.75 -15.54
N GLN A 20 15.06 9.56 -16.57
CA GLN A 20 14.96 10.27 -17.85
C GLN A 20 13.97 9.62 -18.82
N SER A 21 13.61 8.35 -18.62
CA SER A 21 12.70 7.63 -19.51
C SER A 21 11.26 8.15 -19.41
N ASP A 22 10.61 8.36 -20.55
CA ASP A 22 9.17 8.66 -20.64
C ASP A 22 8.30 7.41 -20.60
N ASN A 23 8.90 6.23 -20.42
CA ASN A 23 8.17 4.99 -20.30
C ASN A 23 7.49 4.91 -18.91
N PRO A 24 6.16 4.74 -18.82
CA PRO A 24 5.45 4.61 -17.54
C PRO A 24 5.97 3.46 -16.67
N PHE A 25 6.50 2.39 -17.29
CA PHE A 25 7.11 1.28 -16.56
C PHE A 25 8.40 1.66 -15.83
N ALA A 26 9.13 2.69 -16.29
CA ALA A 26 10.32 3.17 -15.59
C ALA A 26 9.94 3.73 -14.22
N ILE A 27 8.83 4.46 -14.12
CA ILE A 27 8.29 4.96 -12.85
C ILE A 27 7.90 3.80 -11.93
N MET A 28 7.26 2.75 -12.46
CA MET A 28 6.89 1.58 -11.68
C MET A 28 8.12 0.86 -11.10
N ILE A 29 9.18 0.71 -11.91
CA ILE A 29 10.45 0.11 -11.48
C ILE A 29 11.08 0.96 -10.37
N MET A 30 11.15 2.29 -10.56
CA MET A 30 11.70 3.20 -9.55
C MET A 30 10.90 3.16 -8.24
N ALA A 31 9.56 3.12 -8.31
CA ALA A 31 8.70 2.96 -7.14
C ALA A 31 8.98 1.64 -6.41
N HIS A 32 9.16 0.54 -7.15
CA HIS A 32 9.46 -0.76 -6.55
C HIS A 32 10.81 -0.77 -5.83
N LEU A 33 11.86 -0.24 -6.48
CA LEU A 33 13.19 -0.11 -5.91
C LEU A 33 13.16 0.72 -4.62
N LYS A 34 12.52 1.90 -4.64
CA LYS A 34 12.44 2.77 -3.46
C LYS A 34 11.53 2.21 -2.37
N THR A 35 10.50 1.43 -2.71
CA THR A 35 9.69 0.71 -1.72
C THR A 35 10.57 -0.25 -0.92
N LYS A 36 11.43 -1.03 -1.60
CA LYS A 36 12.37 -1.94 -0.95
C LYS A 36 13.45 -1.21 -0.15
N ALA A 37 14.05 -0.16 -0.72
CA ALA A 37 15.10 0.59 -0.07
C ALA A 37 14.66 1.36 1.20
N THR A 38 13.35 1.62 1.34
CA THR A 38 12.77 2.39 2.46
C THR A 38 12.04 1.52 3.49
N ILE A 39 12.22 0.20 3.46
CA ILE A 39 11.70 -0.68 4.50
C ILE A 39 12.28 -0.24 5.86
N GLY A 40 11.40 0.01 6.84
CA GLY A 40 11.78 0.48 8.18
C GLY A 40 12.04 2.00 8.29
N ASN A 41 11.95 2.77 7.20
CA ASN A 41 12.09 4.23 7.23
C ASN A 41 10.96 4.91 6.43
N LEU A 42 9.85 5.18 7.12
CA LEU A 42 8.63 5.71 6.50
C LEU A 42 8.74 7.19 6.10
N GLU A 43 9.56 7.99 6.77
CA GLU A 43 9.84 9.38 6.36
C GLU A 43 10.54 9.42 5.01
N ASN A 44 11.59 8.60 4.84
CA ASN A 44 12.30 8.51 3.58
C ASN A 44 11.39 7.91 2.49
N ARG A 45 10.48 6.99 2.85
CA ARG A 45 9.45 6.50 1.91
C ARG A 45 8.54 7.63 1.44
N LYS A 46 8.07 8.50 2.34
CA LYS A 46 7.24 9.66 1.99
C LYS A 46 8.00 10.59 1.04
N LEU A 47 9.27 10.88 1.33
CA LEU A 47 10.11 11.72 0.48
C LEU A 47 10.26 11.13 -0.94
N TRP A 48 10.54 9.84 -1.07
CA TRP A 48 10.64 9.20 -2.39
C TRP A 48 9.31 9.12 -3.12
N LYS A 49 8.22 8.86 -2.40
CA LYS A 49 6.87 8.88 -2.97
C LYS A 49 6.55 10.25 -3.55
N TRP A 50 6.87 11.31 -2.82
CA TRP A 50 6.78 12.69 -3.29
C TRP A 50 7.60 12.93 -4.55
N THR A 51 8.88 12.55 -4.55
CA THR A 51 9.76 12.71 -5.73
C THR A 51 9.19 12.04 -6.98
N LEU A 52 8.67 10.81 -6.85
CA LEU A 52 8.12 10.07 -7.98
C LEU A 52 6.81 10.67 -8.49
N VAL A 53 5.90 11.04 -7.59
CA VAL A 53 4.64 11.69 -7.96
C VAL A 53 4.89 13.06 -8.60
N ARG A 54 5.84 13.84 -8.07
CA ARG A 54 6.25 15.10 -8.68
C ARG A 54 6.76 14.89 -10.11
N GLY A 55 7.57 13.86 -10.32
CA GLY A 55 8.08 13.47 -11.64
C GLY A 55 6.98 13.13 -12.65
N LEU A 56 5.81 12.64 -12.21
CA LEU A 56 4.66 12.43 -13.10
C LEU A 56 4.16 13.75 -13.71
N PHE A 57 4.21 14.84 -12.96
CA PHE A 57 3.76 16.17 -13.40
C PHE A 57 4.81 16.93 -14.22
N GLU A 58 6.06 16.49 -14.17
CA GLU A 58 7.18 17.07 -14.93
C GLU A 58 7.36 16.35 -16.27
N LYS A 59 6.97 15.08 -16.33
CA LYS A 59 6.91 14.29 -17.57
C LYS A 59 5.63 14.60 -18.33
N GLY A 60 5.70 14.59 -19.66
CA GLY A 60 4.60 14.96 -20.57
C GLY A 60 3.45 13.95 -20.62
N TYR A 61 3.14 13.25 -19.53
CA TYR A 61 2.04 12.30 -19.44
C TYR A 61 0.69 13.01 -19.58
N ASN A 62 -0.26 12.34 -20.21
CA ASN A 62 -1.63 12.82 -20.21
C ASN A 62 -2.28 12.60 -18.83
N ARG A 63 -3.43 13.24 -18.62
CA ARG A 63 -4.15 13.22 -17.34
C ARG A 63 -4.49 11.80 -16.86
N ASN A 64 -4.97 10.94 -17.75
CA ASN A 64 -5.37 9.59 -17.37
C ASN A 64 -4.15 8.76 -16.94
N ASP A 65 -3.03 8.87 -17.66
CA ASP A 65 -1.80 8.17 -17.29
C ASP A 65 -1.27 8.63 -15.93
N ILE A 66 -1.32 9.94 -15.65
CA ILE A 66 -0.95 10.48 -14.34
C ILE A 66 -1.82 9.87 -13.23
N VAL A 67 -3.15 9.82 -13.42
CA VAL A 67 -4.09 9.22 -12.46
C VAL A 67 -3.74 7.75 -12.20
N GLN A 68 -3.52 6.96 -13.26
CA GLN A 68 -3.23 5.53 -13.12
C GLN A 68 -1.87 5.29 -12.46
N LEU A 69 -0.82 6.01 -12.88
CA LEU A 69 0.51 5.90 -12.29
C LEU A 69 0.52 6.35 -10.83
N PHE A 70 -0.20 7.42 -10.50
CA PHE A 70 -0.36 7.88 -9.13
C PHE A 70 -0.95 6.78 -8.25
N ARG A 71 -2.04 6.11 -8.69
CA ARG A 71 -2.65 4.99 -7.94
C ARG A 71 -1.66 3.87 -7.67
N VAL A 72 -0.86 3.50 -8.68
CA VAL A 72 0.14 2.43 -8.55
C VAL A 72 1.23 2.82 -7.55
N ILE A 73 1.78 4.03 -7.66
CA ILE A 73 2.80 4.53 -6.71
C ILE A 73 2.23 4.59 -5.30
N ASP A 74 1.00 5.10 -5.15
CA ASP A 74 0.36 5.30 -3.86
C ASP A 74 0.17 3.98 -3.10
N ARG A 75 -0.32 2.97 -3.83
CA ARG A 75 -0.51 1.62 -3.31
C ARG A 75 0.81 0.92 -2.99
N MET A 76 1.80 1.04 -3.87
CA MET A 76 3.09 0.37 -3.71
C MET A 76 3.89 0.96 -2.54
N MET A 77 3.90 2.28 -2.43
CA MET A 77 4.60 3.03 -1.40
C MET A 77 3.65 3.45 -0.28
N ALA A 78 3.05 2.46 0.38
CA ALA A 78 2.13 2.70 1.49
C ALA A 78 2.82 3.43 2.66
N LEU A 79 2.12 4.42 3.21
CA LEU A 79 2.54 5.25 4.35
C LEU A 79 1.59 5.07 5.54
N THR A 80 1.98 5.56 6.73
CA THR A 80 1.04 5.70 7.85
C THR A 80 -0.02 6.76 7.51
N ARG A 81 -1.10 6.80 8.28
CA ARG A 81 -2.20 7.76 8.06
C ARG A 81 -1.71 9.20 8.14
N GLU A 82 -0.86 9.50 9.11
CA GLU A 82 -0.30 10.82 9.37
C GLU A 82 0.58 11.27 8.20
N LEU A 83 1.46 10.38 7.73
CA LEU A 83 2.35 10.68 6.60
C LEU A 83 1.61 10.75 5.26
N GLN A 84 0.57 9.96 5.08
CA GLN A 84 -0.29 10.02 3.91
C GLN A 84 -1.05 11.35 3.84
N GLN A 85 -1.53 11.87 4.99
CA GLN A 85 -2.18 13.19 5.06
C GLN A 85 -1.20 14.32 4.72
N GLN A 86 0.01 14.27 5.27
CA GLN A 86 1.06 15.24 4.94
C GLN A 86 1.41 15.21 3.45
N PHE A 87 1.58 14.00 2.89
CA PHE A 87 1.84 13.81 1.47
C PHE A 87 0.72 14.39 0.59
N LYS A 88 -0.56 14.17 0.95
CA LYS A 88 -1.70 14.74 0.21
C LYS A 88 -1.67 16.26 0.19
N GLN A 89 -1.39 16.90 1.34
CA GLN A 89 -1.25 18.35 1.42
C GLN A 89 -0.12 18.90 0.54
N GLU A 90 1.00 18.17 0.41
CA GLU A 90 2.11 18.55 -0.47
C GLU A 90 1.71 18.47 -1.95
N VAL A 91 0.97 17.43 -2.35
CA VAL A 91 0.42 17.28 -3.70
C VAL A 91 -0.55 18.41 -4.01
N ASP A 92 -1.49 18.69 -3.12
CA ASP A 92 -2.49 19.75 -3.28
C ASP A 92 -1.81 21.12 -3.47
N ARG A 93 -0.86 21.45 -2.59
CA ARG A 93 -0.09 22.70 -2.67
C ARG A 93 0.65 22.83 -4.00
N TYR A 94 1.29 21.76 -4.47
CA TYR A 94 2.03 21.80 -5.73
C TYR A 94 1.13 21.97 -6.96
N GLN A 95 -0.04 21.33 -6.97
CA GLN A 95 -1.04 21.52 -8.03
C GLN A 95 -1.54 22.98 -8.06
N GLU A 96 -1.72 23.59 -6.90
CA GLU A 96 -2.13 25.00 -6.76
C GLU A 96 -1.03 25.97 -7.21
N GLU A 97 0.21 25.78 -6.75
CA GLU A 97 1.37 26.61 -7.11
C GLU A 97 1.62 26.63 -8.62
N ARG A 98 1.49 25.47 -9.29
CA ARG A 98 1.65 25.36 -10.74
C ARG A 98 0.40 25.74 -11.52
N LYS A 99 -0.71 26.08 -10.86
CA LYS A 99 -2.04 26.31 -11.46
C LYS A 99 -2.45 25.20 -12.43
N MET A 100 -2.06 23.97 -12.14
CA MET A 100 -2.25 22.82 -13.02
C MET A 100 -2.80 21.65 -12.21
N ARG A 101 -4.13 21.50 -12.25
CA ARG A 101 -4.82 20.35 -11.65
C ARG A 101 -4.87 19.20 -12.63
N PHE A 102 -4.17 18.14 -12.29
CA PHE A 102 -4.21 16.88 -13.04
C PHE A 102 -5.23 15.91 -12.44
N LEU A 103 -5.46 16.02 -11.13
CA LEU A 103 -6.53 15.33 -10.45
C LEU A 103 -7.67 16.32 -10.20
N SER A 104 -8.89 15.93 -10.55
CA SER A 104 -10.08 16.61 -10.04
C SER A 104 -10.39 16.10 -8.64
N ARG A 105 -11.12 16.91 -7.86
CA ARG A 105 -11.59 16.48 -6.53
C ARG A 105 -12.33 15.15 -6.57
N ILE A 106 -13.17 14.94 -7.59
CA ILE A 106 -13.91 13.68 -7.78
C ILE A 106 -12.95 12.50 -8.01
N GLU A 107 -11.88 12.69 -8.79
CA GLU A 107 -10.88 11.65 -9.01
C GLU A 107 -10.03 11.40 -7.76
N GLU A 108 -9.68 12.44 -7.00
CA GLU A 108 -8.97 12.34 -5.72
C GLU A 108 -9.79 11.55 -4.70
N ASP A 109 -11.06 11.92 -4.55
CA ASP A 109 -12.01 11.26 -3.64
C ASP A 109 -12.24 9.81 -4.08
N ALA A 110 -12.46 9.55 -5.38
CA ALA A 110 -12.64 8.19 -5.90
C ALA A 110 -11.39 7.31 -5.73
N ILE A 111 -10.19 7.89 -5.85
CA ILE A 111 -8.93 7.20 -5.54
C ILE A 111 -8.86 6.85 -4.06
N GLU A 112 -9.15 7.83 -3.19
CA GLU A 112 -9.10 7.65 -1.74
C GLU A 112 -10.11 6.61 -1.27
N GLU A 113 -11.37 6.70 -1.72
CA GLU A 113 -12.43 5.73 -1.44
C GLU A 113 -12.06 4.33 -1.91
N GLY A 114 -11.56 4.17 -3.15
CA GLY A 114 -11.15 2.88 -3.68
C GLY A 114 -10.04 2.22 -2.86
N ILE A 115 -9.05 3.01 -2.42
CA ILE A 115 -7.94 2.52 -1.59
C ILE A 115 -8.43 2.16 -0.18
N GLN A 116 -9.30 2.99 0.42
CA GLN A 116 -9.87 2.71 1.73
C GLN A 116 -10.73 1.45 1.72
N GLN A 117 -11.59 1.29 0.71
CA GLN A 117 -12.42 0.10 0.52
C GLN A 117 -11.57 -1.16 0.34
N GLU A 118 -10.53 -1.10 -0.51
CA GLU A 118 -9.63 -2.25 -0.71
C GLU A 118 -8.88 -2.63 0.57
N ARG A 119 -8.40 -1.64 1.33
CA ARG A 119 -7.74 -1.89 2.61
C ARG A 119 -8.70 -2.52 3.62
N GLN A 120 -9.91 -1.99 3.70
CA GLN A 120 -10.94 -2.51 4.60
C GLN A 120 -11.33 -3.94 4.22
N TYR A 121 -11.52 -4.22 2.93
CA TYR A 121 -11.75 -5.56 2.42
C TYR A 121 -10.60 -6.52 2.79
N THR A 122 -9.34 -6.09 2.61
CA THR A 122 -8.17 -6.92 2.93
C THR A 122 -8.07 -7.25 4.42
N LEU A 123 -8.31 -6.26 5.30
CA LEU A 123 -8.32 -6.47 6.75
C LEU A 123 -9.47 -7.37 7.16
N GLN A 124 -10.65 -7.13 6.62
CA GLN A 124 -11.85 -7.92 6.89
C GLN A 124 -11.65 -9.37 6.49
N PHE A 125 -11.18 -9.61 5.27
CA PHE A 125 -10.84 -10.94 4.78
C PHE A 125 -9.80 -11.63 5.69
N ALA A 126 -8.75 -10.93 6.09
CA ALA A 126 -7.75 -11.51 6.99
C ALA A 126 -8.34 -11.89 8.37
N ARG A 127 -9.25 -11.09 8.93
CA ARG A 127 -9.97 -11.40 10.18
C ARG A 127 -10.88 -12.62 10.00
N GLU A 128 -11.63 -12.67 8.93
CA GLU A 128 -12.54 -13.78 8.60
C GLU A 128 -11.79 -15.10 8.49
N ASN A 129 -10.62 -15.13 7.84
CA ASN A 129 -9.79 -16.34 7.78
C ASN A 129 -9.31 -16.81 9.16
N VAL A 130 -8.95 -15.88 10.07
CA VAL A 130 -8.58 -16.26 11.45
C VAL A 130 -9.77 -16.88 12.18
N ILE A 131 -10.94 -16.24 12.07
CA ILE A 131 -12.17 -16.71 12.70
C ILE A 131 -12.55 -18.09 12.14
N GLU A 132 -12.50 -18.29 10.83
CA GLU A 132 -12.84 -19.54 10.17
C GLU A 132 -11.96 -20.70 10.67
N ILE A 133 -10.65 -20.50 10.78
CA ILE A 133 -9.72 -21.51 11.33
C ILE A 133 -10.09 -21.87 12.78
N LEU A 134 -10.33 -20.87 13.61
CA LEU A 134 -10.69 -21.09 15.01
C LEU A 134 -12.05 -21.79 15.14
N GLN A 135 -13.02 -21.47 14.29
CA GLN A 135 -14.34 -22.12 14.26
C GLN A 135 -14.20 -23.58 13.86
N MET A 136 -13.41 -23.87 12.83
CA MET A 136 -13.14 -25.25 12.41
C MET A 136 -12.47 -26.08 13.51
N ARG A 137 -11.58 -25.48 14.31
CA ARG A 137 -10.81 -26.21 15.34
C ARG A 137 -11.53 -26.35 16.68
N PHE A 138 -12.26 -25.32 17.10
CA PHE A 138 -12.81 -25.24 18.46
C PHE A 138 -14.34 -25.14 18.50
N GLN A 139 -15.02 -25.13 17.33
CA GLN A 139 -16.47 -25.08 17.12
C GLN A 139 -17.17 -23.82 17.62
N GLU A 140 -16.94 -23.42 18.87
CA GLU A 140 -17.50 -22.20 19.46
C GLU A 140 -16.41 -21.16 19.67
N ILE A 141 -16.66 -19.93 19.22
CA ILE A 141 -15.83 -18.77 19.49
C ILE A 141 -16.68 -17.73 20.21
N PRO A 142 -16.29 -17.27 21.39
CA PRO A 142 -17.01 -16.20 22.07
C PRO A 142 -17.05 -14.92 21.20
N PRO A 143 -18.19 -14.20 21.16
CA PRO A 143 -18.37 -13.02 20.30
C PRO A 143 -17.34 -11.91 20.60
N GLU A 144 -16.84 -11.85 21.83
CA GLU A 144 -15.77 -10.98 22.29
C GLU A 144 -14.49 -11.09 21.43
N PHE A 145 -14.19 -12.27 20.88
CA PHE A 145 -13.04 -12.47 19.99
C PHE A 145 -13.20 -11.77 18.66
N SER A 146 -14.41 -11.81 18.09
CA SER A 146 -14.70 -11.12 16.83
C SER A 146 -14.56 -9.61 17.00
N GLU A 147 -15.01 -9.09 18.15
CA GLU A 147 -14.81 -7.67 18.50
C GLU A 147 -13.34 -7.30 18.69
N ALA A 148 -12.56 -8.16 19.37
CA ALA A 148 -11.12 -7.95 19.56
C ALA A 148 -10.38 -7.93 18.21
N LEU A 149 -10.62 -8.92 17.34
CA LEU A 149 -10.04 -8.99 16.00
C LEU A 149 -10.43 -7.79 15.12
N ASN A 150 -11.68 -7.31 15.23
CA ASN A 150 -12.15 -6.14 14.49
C ASN A 150 -11.46 -4.83 14.89
N LYS A 151 -10.86 -4.74 16.07
CA LYS A 151 -10.06 -3.59 16.50
C LYS A 151 -8.64 -3.61 15.93
N ILE A 152 -8.17 -4.74 15.41
CA ILE A 152 -6.81 -4.88 14.85
C ILE A 152 -6.78 -4.33 13.43
N ASN A 153 -6.09 -3.20 13.24
CA ASN A 153 -5.92 -2.55 11.93
C ASN A 153 -4.57 -2.83 11.25
N ASP A 154 -3.79 -3.78 11.80
CA ASP A 154 -2.49 -4.21 11.26
C ASP A 154 -2.60 -5.59 10.60
N LEU A 155 -2.39 -5.62 9.28
CA LEU A 155 -2.43 -6.85 8.48
C LEU A 155 -1.31 -7.84 8.85
N SER A 156 -0.16 -7.37 9.32
CA SER A 156 0.96 -8.23 9.72
C SER A 156 0.61 -9.02 10.98
N VAL A 157 -0.04 -8.34 11.93
CA VAL A 157 -0.57 -8.96 13.15
C VAL A 157 -1.63 -9.99 12.79
N LEU A 158 -2.60 -9.65 11.93
CA LEU A 158 -3.62 -10.61 11.47
C LEU A 158 -3.01 -11.84 10.78
N LYS A 159 -1.96 -11.68 9.97
CA LYS A 159 -1.22 -12.81 9.37
C LYS A 159 -0.49 -13.66 10.40
N GLN A 160 0.03 -13.06 11.47
CA GLN A 160 0.64 -13.79 12.58
C GLN A 160 -0.42 -14.57 13.36
N LEU A 161 -1.53 -13.93 13.69
CA LEU A 161 -2.68 -14.54 14.35
C LEU A 161 -3.24 -15.70 13.54
N HIS A 162 -3.33 -15.57 12.22
CA HIS A 162 -3.70 -16.67 11.33
C HIS A 162 -2.77 -17.88 11.49
N ARG A 163 -1.45 -17.67 11.56
CA ARG A 163 -0.51 -18.78 11.82
C ARG A 163 -0.70 -19.38 13.21
N GLN A 164 -0.89 -18.53 14.21
CA GLN A 164 -1.10 -18.97 15.60
C GLN A 164 -2.40 -19.74 15.76
N ALA A 165 -3.47 -19.33 15.07
CA ALA A 165 -4.77 -20.01 15.08
C ALA A 165 -4.66 -21.47 14.62
N ILE A 166 -3.64 -21.82 13.84
CA ILE A 166 -3.35 -23.20 13.40
C ILE A 166 -2.58 -23.99 14.47
N THR A 167 -1.73 -23.33 15.26
CA THR A 167 -0.77 -23.99 16.16
C THR A 167 -1.23 -24.09 17.61
N VAL A 168 -2.00 -23.12 18.11
CA VAL A 168 -2.48 -23.09 19.51
C VAL A 168 -3.28 -24.34 19.85
N SER A 169 -3.21 -24.81 21.09
CA SER A 169 -3.88 -26.04 21.53
C SER A 169 -5.29 -25.78 22.06
N SER A 170 -5.62 -24.53 22.37
CA SER A 170 -6.94 -24.14 22.89
C SER A 170 -7.31 -22.71 22.52
N ILE A 171 -8.59 -22.38 22.64
CA ILE A 171 -9.09 -21.02 22.41
C ILE A 171 -8.62 -20.03 23.49
N ALA A 172 -8.44 -20.50 24.74
CA ALA A 172 -7.94 -19.67 25.84
C ALA A 172 -6.48 -19.25 25.62
N GLU A 173 -5.65 -20.13 25.06
CA GLU A 173 -4.27 -19.83 24.68
C GLU A 173 -4.23 -18.78 23.57
N PHE A 174 -5.12 -18.90 22.57
CA PHE A 174 -5.24 -17.89 21.53
C PHE A 174 -5.67 -16.52 22.07
N GLN A 175 -6.55 -16.50 23.06
CA GLN A 175 -7.06 -15.27 23.67
C GLN A 175 -5.97 -14.42 24.32
N GLN A 176 -4.87 -15.03 24.76
CA GLN A 176 -3.73 -14.30 25.32
C GLN A 176 -2.88 -13.58 24.25
N LEU A 177 -3.13 -13.85 22.97
CA LEU A 177 -2.38 -13.30 21.84
C LEU A 177 -3.04 -12.08 21.18
N ILE A 178 -4.28 -11.76 21.54
CA ILE A 178 -5.11 -10.69 20.96
C ILE A 178 -5.51 -9.66 22.00
#